data_AF-A0A5P9HWR1-F1
#
_entry.id   AF-A0A5P9HWR1-F1
#
_cell.length_a   1.000
_cell.length_b   1.000
_cell.length_c   1.000
_cell.angle_alpha   90.00
_cell.angle_beta   90.00
_cell.angle_gamma   90.00
#
_symmetry.space_group_name_H-M   'P 1'
#
loop_
_entity.id
_entity.type
_entity.pdbx_description
1 polymer ?
#
loop_
_entity_poly.entity_id
_entity_poly.type
_entity_poly.pdbx_seq_one_letter_code
_entity_poly.pdbx_strand_id
1 'polypeptide(L)'
;MNKINFLPWIIGISIAINAIVVILFFLPQYEGLADKDLTFLPMMNAIFNSFTFVFLVCALIAIKKKNITVHKRFILAAFSSTTLFLVTYVTYHSLTESTPFGGEGIIRSIYFFILLTHIVLAVVIVPLALYSLATGLSMQKERHRKIARWTMPLWLYVSLTGVIVYLMISPYY
;
A
#
# COMPACT_ATOMS: atom_id res chain seq x y z
N MET A 1 -9.74 -22.30 -25.46
CA MET A 1 -10.05 -21.22 -24.49
C MET A 1 -8.91 -20.21 -24.52
N ASN A 2 -9.16 -18.98 -24.99
CA ASN A 2 -8.16 -17.91 -24.93
C ASN A 2 -7.79 -17.65 -23.47
N LYS A 3 -6.52 -17.88 -23.11
CA LYS A 3 -6.00 -17.44 -21.81
C LYS A 3 -6.00 -15.92 -21.83
N ILE A 4 -6.88 -15.29 -21.07
CA ILE A 4 -6.90 -13.83 -20.92
C ILE A 4 -5.50 -13.40 -20.47
N ASN A 5 -4.85 -12.56 -21.27
CA ASN A 5 -3.53 -12.04 -20.97
C ASN A 5 -3.69 -10.78 -20.10
N PHE A 6 -3.67 -10.96 -18.77
CA PHE A 6 -3.79 -9.85 -17.82
C PHE A 6 -2.52 -9.00 -17.71
N LEU A 7 -1.40 -9.43 -18.29
CA LEU A 7 -0.10 -8.78 -18.11
C LEU A 7 -0.06 -7.32 -18.61
N PRO A 8 -0.59 -6.98 -19.81
CA PRO A 8 -0.62 -5.59 -20.27
C PRO A 8 -1.43 -4.68 -19.35
N TRP A 9 -2.56 -5.17 -18.83
CA TRP A 9 -3.41 -4.43 -17.89
C TRP A 9 -2.71 -4.19 -16.55
N ILE A 10 -2.05 -5.21 -16.01
CA ILE A 10 -1.29 -5.10 -14.76
C ILE A 10 -0.17 -4.06 -14.92
N ILE A 11 0.59 -4.13 -16.02
CA ILE A 11 1.66 -3.17 -16.30
C ILE A 11 1.09 -1.75 -16.44
N GLY A 12 0.06 -1.57 -17.28
CA GLY A 12 -0.56 -0.28 -17.50
C GLY A 12 -1.11 0.35 -16.22
N ILE A 13 -1.86 -0.40 -15.42
CA ILE A 13 -2.42 0.08 -14.14
C ILE A 13 -1.30 0.38 -13.15
N SER A 14 -0.25 -0.46 -13.06
CA SER A 14 0.85 -0.24 -12.13
C SER A 14 1.66 1.01 -12.49
N ILE A 15 1.91 1.22 -13.79
CA ILE A 15 2.57 2.44 -14.27
C ILE A 15 1.71 3.65 -13.95
N ALA A 16 0.40 3.60 -14.23
CA ALA A 16 -0.52 4.70 -13.96
C ALA A 16 -0.55 5.06 -12.46
N ILE A 17 -0.72 4.07 -11.57
CA ILE A 17 -0.75 4.28 -10.11
C ILE A 17 0.56 4.93 -9.63
N ASN A 18 1.70 4.36 -10.00
CA ASN A 18 3.00 4.88 -9.56
C ASN A 18 3.29 6.25 -10.17
N ALA A 19 2.93 6.50 -11.43
CA ALA A 19 3.09 7.79 -12.08
C ALA A 19 2.24 8.86 -11.39
N ILE A 20 0.98 8.57 -11.05
CA ILE A 20 0.12 9.48 -10.28
C ILE A 20 0.81 9.84 -8.97
N VAL A 21 1.26 8.85 -8.19
CA VAL A 21 1.93 9.09 -6.91
C VAL A 21 3.18 9.95 -7.08
N VAL A 22 4.01 9.70 -8.10
CA VAL A 22 5.22 10.48 -8.37
C VAL A 22 4.87 11.92 -8.78
N ILE A 23 3.90 12.10 -9.67
CA ILE A 23 3.49 13.42 -10.17
C ILE A 23 2.98 14.31 -9.03
N LEU A 24 2.27 13.75 -8.05
CA LEU A 24 1.79 14.52 -6.89
C LEU A 24 2.90 15.21 -6.09
N PHE A 25 4.13 14.66 -6.08
CA PHE A 25 5.27 15.32 -5.43
C PHE A 25 5.76 16.57 -6.17
N PHE A 26 5.35 16.78 -7.43
CA PHE A 26 5.77 17.91 -8.27
C PHE A 26 4.64 18.89 -8.59
N LEU A 27 3.38 18.55 -8.27
CA LEU A 27 2.25 19.44 -8.51
C LEU A 27 2.10 20.45 -7.37
N PRO A 28 1.72 21.71 -7.69
CA PRO A 28 1.34 22.67 -6.66
C PRO A 28 0.11 22.14 -5.91
N GLN A 29 0.14 22.25 -4.58
CA GLN A 29 -0.95 21.79 -3.73
C GLN A 29 -2.16 22.73 -3.86
N TYR A 30 -3.36 22.17 -3.74
CA TYR A 30 -4.59 22.97 -3.79
C TYR A 30 -4.80 23.74 -2.48
N GLU A 31 -4.61 25.06 -2.51
CA GLU A 31 -4.73 25.93 -1.32
C GLU A 31 -6.18 26.21 -0.87
N GLY A 32 -7.19 25.88 -1.68
CA GLY A 32 -8.59 26.23 -1.41
C GLY A 32 -9.23 25.52 -0.20
N LEU A 33 -8.51 24.63 0.48
CA LEU A 33 -8.93 23.97 1.72
C LEU A 33 -7.92 24.14 2.86
N ALA A 34 -6.99 25.10 2.78
CA ALA A 34 -5.95 25.32 3.78
C ALA A 34 -6.50 25.53 5.20
N ASP A 35 -7.70 26.10 5.33
CA ASP A 35 -8.33 26.40 6.62
C ASP A 35 -9.04 25.19 7.26
N LYS A 36 -9.10 24.04 6.57
CA LYS A 36 -9.75 22.82 7.09
C LYS A 36 -8.72 21.86 7.66
N ASP A 37 -9.04 21.32 8.84
CA ASP A 37 -8.26 20.24 9.44
C ASP A 37 -8.41 18.94 8.63
N LEU A 38 -7.39 18.64 7.82
CA LEU A 38 -7.30 17.43 7.00
C LEU A 38 -6.37 16.37 7.62
N THR A 39 -5.93 16.54 8.87
CA THR A 39 -5.05 15.59 9.58
C THR A 39 -5.72 14.23 9.83
N PHE A 40 -7.04 14.14 9.70
CA PHE A 40 -7.77 12.87 9.71
C PHE A 40 -7.42 11.98 8.50
N LEU A 41 -6.97 12.53 7.36
CA LEU A 41 -6.63 11.73 6.18
C LEU A 41 -5.36 10.87 6.39
N PRO A 42 -4.24 11.40 6.92
CA PRO A 42 -3.12 10.56 7.35
C PRO A 42 -3.49 9.53 8.41
N MET A 43 -4.39 9.87 9.35
CA MET A 43 -4.90 8.89 10.32
C MET A 43 -5.65 7.75 9.62
N MET A 44 -6.54 8.08 8.67
CA MET A 44 -7.23 7.07 7.86
C MET A 44 -6.25 6.20 7.07
N ASN A 45 -5.19 6.79 6.51
CA ASN A 45 -4.13 6.06 5.82
C ASN A 45 -3.47 5.01 6.74
N ALA A 46 -3.18 5.36 7.99
CA ALA A 46 -2.63 4.43 8.97
C ALA A 46 -3.62 3.33 9.36
N ILE A 47 -4.91 3.66 9.51
CA ILE A 47 -5.96 2.70 9.81
C ILE A 47 -6.12 1.68 8.67
N PHE A 48 -6.18 2.13 7.41
CA PHE A 48 -6.28 1.24 6.26
C PHE A 48 -5.05 0.35 6.11
N ASN A 49 -3.84 0.86 6.39
CA ASN A 49 -2.63 0.05 6.43
C ASN A 49 -2.67 -1.00 7.56
N SER A 50 -3.17 -0.62 8.73
CA SER A 50 -3.35 -1.55 9.86
C SER A 50 -4.31 -2.69 9.50
N PHE A 51 -5.46 -2.37 8.90
CA PHE A 51 -6.40 -3.38 8.41
C PHE A 51 -5.77 -4.27 7.33
N THR A 52 -5.07 -3.68 6.37
CA THR A 52 -4.33 -4.43 5.34
C THR A 52 -3.37 -5.43 5.98
N PHE A 53 -2.54 -4.98 6.94
CA PHE A 53 -1.58 -5.84 7.63
C PHE A 53 -2.28 -7.01 8.34
N VAL A 54 -3.32 -6.73 9.13
CA VAL A 54 -4.09 -7.76 9.86
C VAL A 54 -4.73 -8.75 8.89
N PHE A 55 -5.36 -8.28 7.81
CA PHE A 55 -5.96 -9.15 6.80
C PHE A 55 -4.91 -10.02 6.12
N LEU A 56 -3.73 -9.50 5.80
CA LEU A 56 -2.64 -10.29 5.21
C LEU A 56 -2.12 -11.37 6.18
N VAL A 57 -1.97 -11.05 7.46
CA VAL A 57 -1.60 -12.02 8.50
C VAL A 57 -2.65 -13.13 8.58
N CYS A 58 -3.94 -12.77 8.64
CA CYS A 58 -5.05 -13.73 8.65
C CYS A 58 -5.08 -14.58 7.37
N ALA A 59 -4.84 -13.97 6.20
CA ALA A 59 -4.75 -14.67 4.92
C ALA A 59 -3.58 -15.67 4.90
N LEU A 60 -2.43 -15.30 5.47
CA LEU A 60 -1.24 -16.13 5.57
C LEU A 60 -1.49 -17.33 6.51
N ILE A 61 -2.13 -17.10 7.66
CA ILE A 61 -2.52 -18.17 8.59
C ILE A 61 -3.49 -19.13 7.90
N ALA A 62 -4.51 -18.60 7.21
CA ALA A 62 -5.53 -19.41 6.53
C ALA A 62 -4.91 -20.32 5.45
N ILE A 63 -4.00 -19.80 4.62
CA ILE A 63 -3.36 -20.62 3.57
C ILE A 63 -2.38 -21.65 4.14
N LYS A 64 -1.69 -21.35 5.25
CA LYS A 64 -0.89 -22.34 5.98
C LYS A 64 -1.76 -23.49 6.51
N LYS A 65 -3.00 -23.20 6.93
CA LYS A 65 -4.03 -24.19 7.28
C LYS A 65 -4.75 -24.80 6.06
N LYS A 66 -4.28 -24.53 4.84
CA LYS A 66 -4.87 -24.97 3.55
C LYS A 66 -6.33 -24.52 3.32
N ASN A 67 -6.82 -23.54 4.08
CA ASN A 67 -8.16 -22.97 3.90
C ASN A 67 -8.14 -21.87 2.83
N ILE A 68 -8.31 -22.28 1.58
CA ILE A 68 -8.23 -21.39 0.41
C ILE A 68 -9.38 -20.37 0.41
N THR A 69 -10.57 -20.75 0.85
CA THR A 69 -11.74 -19.85 0.86
C THR A 69 -11.52 -18.68 1.81
N VAL A 70 -11.06 -18.94 3.03
CA VAL A 70 -10.76 -17.90 4.01
C VAL A 70 -9.57 -17.05 3.56
N HIS A 71 -8.52 -17.68 3.02
CA HIS A 71 -7.39 -16.95 2.43
C HIS A 71 -7.85 -15.94 1.37
N LYS A 72 -8.67 -16.38 0.40
CA LYS A 72 -9.18 -15.50 -0.67
C LYS A 72 -9.97 -14.33 -0.11
N ARG A 73 -10.85 -14.55 0.87
CA ARG A 73 -11.66 -13.49 1.49
C ARG A 73 -10.77 -12.42 2.13
N PHE A 74 -9.75 -12.84 2.89
CA PHE A 74 -8.83 -11.89 3.50
C PHE A 74 -7.91 -11.20 2.50
N ILE A 75 -7.47 -11.87 1.42
CA ILE A 75 -6.72 -11.21 0.35
C ILE A 75 -7.57 -10.13 -0.34
N LEU A 76 -8.85 -10.39 -0.59
CA LEU A 76 -9.75 -9.38 -1.16
C LEU A 76 -9.96 -8.21 -0.20
N ALA A 77 -10.16 -8.48 1.10
CA ALA A 77 -10.27 -7.42 2.11
C ALA A 77 -8.98 -6.58 2.23
N ALA A 78 -7.81 -7.21 2.22
CA ALA A 78 -6.52 -6.52 2.21
C ALA A 78 -6.33 -5.65 0.96
N PHE A 79 -6.72 -6.17 -0.21
CA PHE A 79 -6.66 -5.44 -1.46
C PHE A 79 -7.58 -4.22 -1.43
N SER A 80 -8.84 -4.39 -1.00
CA SER A 80 -9.80 -3.28 -0.85
C SER A 80 -9.30 -2.21 0.13
N SER A 81 -8.75 -2.61 1.28
CA SER A 81 -8.18 -1.67 2.25
C SER A 81 -6.96 -0.92 1.69
N THR A 82 -6.10 -1.60 0.92
CA THR A 82 -4.98 -0.96 0.21
C THR A 82 -5.46 0.02 -0.86
N THR A 83 -6.55 -0.27 -1.56
CA THR A 83 -7.15 0.66 -2.52
C THR A 83 -7.71 1.89 -1.83
N LEU A 84 -8.41 1.74 -0.70
CA LEU A 84 -8.92 2.87 0.09
C LEU A 84 -7.78 3.72 0.66
N PHE A 85 -6.70 3.09 1.12
CA PHE A 85 -5.47 3.78 1.47
C PHE A 85 -4.95 4.63 0.31
N LEU A 86 -4.83 4.07 -0.89
CA LEU A 86 -4.29 4.79 -2.05
C LEU A 86 -5.15 6.01 -2.41
N VAL A 87 -6.48 5.86 -2.41
CA VAL A 87 -7.40 6.99 -2.65
C VAL A 87 -7.18 8.09 -1.62
N THR A 88 -7.20 7.73 -0.34
CA THR A 88 -7.03 8.68 0.77
C THR A 88 -5.65 9.34 0.75
N TYR A 89 -4.60 8.59 0.44
CA TYR A 89 -3.22 9.09 0.28
C TYR A 89 -3.11 10.12 -0.84
N VAL A 90 -3.66 9.82 -2.01
CA VAL A 90 -3.66 10.72 -3.17
C VAL A 90 -4.46 11.98 -2.84
N THR A 91 -5.62 11.85 -2.20
CA THR A 91 -6.44 12.98 -1.76
C THR A 91 -5.69 13.88 -0.78
N TYR A 92 -5.01 13.33 0.21
CA TYR A 92 -4.23 14.13 1.16
C TYR A 92 -3.12 14.91 0.44
N HIS A 93 -2.26 14.23 -0.32
CA HIS A 93 -1.12 14.87 -0.98
C HIS A 93 -1.50 15.82 -2.13
N SER A 94 -2.75 15.81 -2.59
CA SER A 94 -3.24 16.81 -3.55
C SER A 94 -3.84 18.05 -2.89
N LEU A 95 -4.22 17.97 -1.61
CA LEU A 95 -4.92 19.04 -0.89
C LEU A 95 -4.09 19.70 0.20
N THR A 96 -3.00 19.07 0.66
CA THR A 96 -2.19 19.57 1.79
C THR A 96 -0.71 19.53 1.46
N GLU A 97 0.03 20.50 1.97
CA GLU A 97 1.48 20.41 2.02
C GLU A 97 1.94 19.22 2.88
N SER A 98 3.07 18.63 2.51
CA SER A 98 3.63 17.51 3.26
C SER A 98 4.21 18.00 4.58
N THR A 99 3.75 17.42 5.69
CA THR A 99 4.32 17.67 7.02
C THR A 99 5.80 17.27 7.06
N PRO A 100 6.73 18.18 7.40
CA PRO A 100 8.12 17.82 7.59
C PRO A 100 8.31 17.05 8.90
N PHE A 101 9.18 16.05 8.90
CA PHE A 101 9.53 15.33 10.12
C PHE A 101 10.44 16.18 11.01
N GLY A 102 9.95 16.56 12.20
CA GLY A 102 10.65 17.47 13.13
C GLY A 102 11.64 16.82 14.10
N GLY A 103 11.81 15.50 14.08
CA GLY A 103 12.71 14.80 15.00
C GLY A 103 14.19 15.03 14.69
N GLU A 104 15.04 15.03 15.74
CA GLU A 104 16.48 15.28 15.65
C GLU A 104 17.34 14.08 16.08
N GLY A 105 18.59 14.03 15.61
CA GLY A 105 19.53 12.95 15.96
C GLY A 105 19.16 11.60 15.35
N ILE A 106 19.36 10.51 16.10
CA ILE A 106 19.25 9.13 15.59
C ILE A 106 17.83 8.80 15.09
N ILE A 107 16.79 9.33 15.74
CA ILE A 107 15.39 9.05 15.35
C ILE A 107 15.07 9.55 13.94
N ARG A 108 15.71 10.64 13.51
CA ARG A 108 15.60 11.19 12.16
C ARG A 108 16.14 10.22 11.12
N SER A 109 17.33 9.65 11.37
CA SER A 109 17.92 8.66 10.47
C SER A 109 17.07 7.39 10.38
N ILE A 110 16.52 6.92 11.51
CA ILE A 110 15.59 5.78 11.54
C ILE A 110 14.33 6.07 10.72
N TYR A 111 13.73 7.24 10.93
CA TYR A 111 12.53 7.67 10.21
C TYR A 111 12.77 7.65 8.70
N PHE A 112 13.80 8.34 8.22
CA PHE A 112 14.07 8.43 6.79
C PHE A 112 14.50 7.10 6.17
N PHE A 113 15.18 6.23 6.93
CA PHE A 113 15.47 4.88 6.48
C PHE A 113 14.18 4.08 6.25
N ILE A 114 13.28 4.04 7.25
CA ILE A 114 12.00 3.33 7.15
C ILE A 114 11.13 3.94 6.05
N LEU A 115 11.07 5.26 5.96
CA LEU A 115 10.28 5.96 4.93
C LEU A 115 10.79 5.63 3.53
N LEU A 116 12.11 5.69 3.31
CA LEU A 116 12.70 5.39 2.02
C LEU A 116 12.43 3.94 1.60
N THR A 117 12.68 2.98 2.50
CA THR A 117 12.41 1.57 2.20
C THR A 117 10.92 1.30 1.98
N HIS A 118 10.05 1.96 2.75
CA HIS A 118 8.60 1.88 2.57
C HIS A 118 8.20 2.35 1.16
N ILE A 119 8.63 3.55 0.74
CA ILE A 119 8.27 4.12 -0.56
C ILE A 119 8.78 3.23 -1.72
N VAL A 120 10.04 2.83 -1.68
CA VAL A 120 10.64 1.98 -2.73
C VAL A 120 9.90 0.65 -2.84
N LEU A 121 9.62 0.00 -1.71
CA LEU A 121 8.91 -1.28 -1.72
C LEU A 121 7.42 -1.12 -2.03
N ALA A 122 6.81 0.03 -1.75
CA ALA A 122 5.44 0.36 -2.14
C ALA A 122 5.30 0.43 -3.67
N VAL A 123 6.28 1.00 -4.38
CA VAL A 123 6.30 1.02 -5.85
C VAL A 123 6.36 -0.40 -6.42
N VAL A 124 7.21 -1.25 -5.84
CA VAL A 124 7.41 -2.64 -6.27
C VAL A 124 6.20 -3.52 -5.95
N ILE A 125 5.50 -3.28 -4.83
CA ILE A 125 4.40 -4.16 -4.42
C ILE A 125 3.15 -4.00 -5.30
N VAL A 126 2.90 -2.84 -5.90
CA VAL A 126 1.73 -2.59 -6.77
C VAL A 126 1.61 -3.64 -7.90
N PRO A 127 2.60 -3.82 -8.79
CA PRO A 127 2.49 -4.83 -9.86
C PRO A 127 2.46 -6.26 -9.30
N LEU A 128 3.18 -6.53 -8.21
CA LEU A 128 3.21 -7.87 -7.59
C LEU A 128 1.87 -8.25 -6.96
N ALA A 129 1.19 -7.31 -6.31
CA ALA A 129 -0.11 -7.52 -5.69
C ALA A 129 -1.18 -7.75 -6.76
N LEU A 130 -1.20 -6.92 -7.82
CA LEU A 130 -2.09 -7.07 -8.96
C LEU A 130 -1.89 -8.41 -9.67
N TYR A 131 -0.64 -8.81 -9.93
CA TYR A 131 -0.34 -10.09 -10.56
C TYR A 131 -0.71 -11.29 -9.68
N SER A 132 -0.41 -11.21 -8.38
CA SER A 132 -0.78 -12.24 -7.41
C SER A 132 -2.30 -12.41 -7.34
N LEU A 133 -3.05 -11.31 -7.33
CA LEU A 133 -4.52 -11.30 -7.33
C LEU A 133 -5.07 -11.89 -8.64
N ALA A 134 -4.59 -11.42 -9.79
CA ALA A 134 -5.06 -11.90 -11.10
C ALA A 134 -4.82 -13.40 -11.28
N THR A 135 -3.64 -13.89 -10.91
CA THR A 135 -3.31 -15.33 -10.97
C THR A 135 -4.08 -16.15 -9.94
N GLY A 136 -4.36 -15.59 -8.75
CA GLY A 136 -5.17 -16.22 -7.71
C GLY A 136 -6.65 -16.35 -8.08
N LEU A 137 -7.23 -15.30 -8.68
CA LEU A 137 -8.61 -15.30 -9.18
C LEU A 137 -8.77 -16.22 -10.39
N SER A 138 -7.77 -16.25 -11.28
CA SER A 138 -7.73 -17.14 -12.45
C SER A 138 -7.36 -18.60 -12.13
N MET A 139 -7.23 -18.94 -10.85
CA MET A 139 -6.86 -20.29 -10.38
C MET A 139 -5.55 -20.84 -10.96
N GLN A 140 -4.63 -19.97 -11.39
CA GLN A 140 -3.30 -20.32 -11.88
C GLN A 140 -2.35 -20.59 -10.68
N LYS A 141 -2.63 -21.65 -9.93
CA LYS A 141 -2.03 -21.95 -8.61
C LYS A 141 -0.50 -21.94 -8.61
N GLU A 142 0.14 -22.51 -9.63
CA GLU A 142 1.60 -22.59 -9.71
C GLU A 142 2.23 -21.19 -9.84
N ARG A 143 1.74 -20.39 -10.78
CA ARG A 143 2.19 -19.00 -10.97
C ARG A 143 1.90 -18.13 -9.75
N HIS A 144 0.70 -18.27 -9.18
CA HIS A 144 0.32 -17.58 -7.96
C HIS A 144 1.29 -17.88 -6.81
N ARG A 145 1.60 -19.17 -6.55
CA ARG A 145 2.56 -19.56 -5.49
C ARG A 145 3.96 -18.98 -5.73
N LYS A 146 4.44 -19.00 -6.98
CA LYS A 146 5.78 -18.48 -7.34
C LYS A 146 5.93 -16.99 -7.06
N ILE A 147 4.87 -16.20 -7.25
CA ILE A 147 4.90 -14.75 -7.00
C ILE A 147 4.49 -14.42 -5.56
N ALA A 148 3.51 -15.11 -5.00
CA ALA A 148 3.02 -14.88 -3.63
C ALA A 148 4.10 -15.04 -2.55
N ARG A 149 5.13 -15.88 -2.78
CA ARG A 149 6.28 -15.99 -1.86
C ARG A 149 7.07 -14.68 -1.71
N TRP A 150 6.99 -13.79 -2.70
CA TRP A 150 7.60 -12.46 -2.69
C TRP A 150 6.57 -11.38 -2.35
N THR A 151 5.38 -11.45 -2.96
CA THR A 151 4.30 -10.49 -2.70
C THR A 151 3.91 -10.46 -1.23
N MET A 152 3.72 -11.62 -0.59
CA MET A 152 3.22 -11.68 0.79
C MET A 152 4.15 -10.98 1.80
N PRO A 153 5.46 -11.30 1.90
CA PRO A 153 6.34 -10.62 2.86
C PRO A 153 6.50 -9.13 2.54
N LEU A 154 6.59 -8.74 1.27
CA LEU A 154 6.68 -7.32 0.88
C LEU A 154 5.42 -6.54 1.25
N TRP A 155 4.24 -7.10 1.01
CA TRP A 155 2.98 -6.44 1.33
C TRP A 155 2.77 -6.31 2.85
N LEU A 156 3.15 -7.33 3.62
CA LEU A 156 3.20 -7.24 5.08
C LEU A 156 4.17 -6.15 5.55
N TYR A 157 5.37 -6.09 4.96
CA TYR A 157 6.35 -5.06 5.30
C TYR A 157 5.82 -3.64 5.04
N VAL A 158 5.32 -3.39 3.83
CA VAL A 158 4.84 -2.05 3.43
C VAL A 158 3.64 -1.65 4.29
N SER A 159 2.66 -2.54 4.49
CA SER A 159 1.49 -2.23 5.34
C SER A 159 1.87 -1.94 6.80
N LEU A 160 2.82 -2.68 7.38
CA LEU A 160 3.30 -2.41 8.74
C LEU A 160 4.09 -1.09 8.82
N THR A 161 5.04 -0.90 7.91
CA THR A 161 5.89 0.30 7.91
C THR A 161 5.11 1.56 7.62
N GLY A 162 4.02 1.50 6.86
CA GLY A 162 3.11 2.64 6.67
C GLY A 162 2.49 3.13 7.98
N VAL A 163 2.11 2.20 8.86
CA VAL A 163 1.62 2.54 10.22
C VAL A 163 2.75 3.14 11.06
N ILE A 164 3.95 2.55 11.02
CA ILE A 164 5.10 3.04 11.78
C ILE A 164 5.48 4.47 11.35
N VAL A 165 5.56 4.73 10.05
CA VAL A 165 5.83 6.08 9.50
C VAL A 165 4.80 7.08 10.03
N TYR A 166 3.52 6.73 10.00
CA TYR A 166 2.47 7.59 10.56
C TYR A 166 2.67 7.85 12.06
N LEU A 167 2.89 6.80 12.86
CA LEU A 167 3.08 6.97 14.32
C LEU A 167 4.32 7.81 14.66
N MET A 168 5.37 7.74 13.83
CA MET A 168 6.57 8.55 14.02
C MET A 168 6.32 10.02 13.66
N ILE A 169 5.61 10.28 12.55
CA ILE A 169 5.35 11.66 12.10
C ILE A 169 4.16 12.30 12.82
N SER A 170 3.27 11.52 13.45
CA SER A 170 2.02 12.05 13.99
C SER A 170 2.16 13.14 15.06
N PRO A 171 3.21 13.19 15.90
CA PRO A 171 3.41 14.29 16.84
C PRO A 171 3.72 15.65 16.17
N TYR A 172 3.98 15.67 14.86
CA TYR A 172 4.33 16.87 14.10
C TYR A 172 3.19 17.37 13.18
N TYR A 173 2.00 16.75 13.24
CA TYR A 173 0.79 17.27 12.59
C TYR A 173 0.21 18.46 13.32
#